data_AF-A0A959SDN2-F1
#
_entry.id   AF-A0A959SDN2-F1
#
_cell.length_a   1.000
_cell.length_b   1.000
_cell.length_c   1.000
_cell.angle_alpha   90.00
_cell.angle_beta   90.00
_cell.angle_gamma   90.00
#
_symmetry.space_group_name_H-M   'P 1'
#
loop_
_entity.id
_entity.type
_entity.pdbx_description
1 polymer ?
#
loop_
_entity_poly.entity_id
_entity_poly.type
_entity_poly.pdbx_seq_one_letter_code
_entity_poly.pdbx_strand_id
1 'polypeptide(L)'
;MIQFKRLSLRSWPLATGALVSVFIIYGLVLISRSRQLQQKIAKEVNLLNDLSQIGGSINQLGLTHRMDVGTRQFQWPGELIKVQASIGMLGDEYSGAPGMDELPRALGELLHQADSLHTNAMAHQGTWSEHRPNEVVFDFILQRAQSAIDRTTRKVHEHGLGTHTATLSDRWDEAQLLLVAACLLAIVFAWLVGVSNKLLLQSRLRSEQLDTARQNLERTNQELRETMLSKEEKEVMLKEIHHRVKNNLQIVKSLIRFQMDQVSDPKTMELFNECVNRVSAMALV
;
A
#
# COMPACT_ATOMS: atom_id res chain seq x y z
N MET A 1 -11.86 -24.14 19.22
CA MET A 1 -10.76 -24.53 18.31
C MET A 1 -11.16 -24.11 16.90
N ILE A 2 -10.77 -22.90 16.47
CA ILE A 2 -11.22 -22.32 15.19
C ILE A 2 -10.33 -22.89 14.09
N GLN A 3 -10.89 -23.73 13.23
CA GLN A 3 -10.20 -24.26 12.06
C GLN A 3 -10.01 -23.15 11.02
N PHE A 4 -8.83 -22.55 10.99
CA PHE A 4 -8.39 -21.74 9.86
C PHE A 4 -8.20 -22.63 8.64
N LYS A 5 -9.23 -22.65 7.78
CA LYS A 5 -9.19 -23.23 6.44
C LYS A 5 -7.96 -22.67 5.73
N ARG A 6 -7.01 -23.54 5.34
CA ARG A 6 -5.83 -23.16 4.54
C ARG A 6 -6.31 -22.39 3.30
N LEU A 7 -6.24 -21.06 3.31
CA LEU A 7 -6.29 -20.28 2.09
C LEU A 7 -5.14 -20.78 1.21
N SER A 8 -5.47 -21.34 0.06
CA SER A 8 -4.49 -21.93 -0.83
C SER A 8 -3.51 -20.86 -1.30
N LEU A 9 -2.22 -21.20 -1.35
CA LEU A 9 -1.13 -20.35 -1.86
C LEU A 9 -1.42 -19.77 -3.27
N ARG A 10 -2.43 -20.30 -3.99
CA ARG A 10 -2.80 -19.95 -5.36
C ARG A 10 -3.66 -18.68 -5.47
N SER A 11 -4.37 -18.26 -4.41
CA SER A 11 -5.23 -17.05 -4.46
C SER A 11 -4.50 -15.76 -4.07
N TRP A 12 -3.29 -15.86 -3.49
CA TRP A 12 -2.47 -14.73 -3.09
C TRP A 12 -2.12 -13.75 -4.23
N PRO A 13 -1.66 -14.20 -5.42
CA PRO A 13 -1.34 -13.27 -6.52
C PRO A 13 -2.57 -12.51 -7.05
N LEU A 14 -3.76 -13.11 -6.99
CA LEU A 14 -5.01 -12.45 -7.36
C LEU A 14 -5.42 -11.40 -6.33
N ALA A 15 -5.30 -11.72 -5.03
CA ALA A 15 -5.59 -10.78 -3.95
C ALA A 15 -4.65 -9.57 -3.96
N THR A 16 -3.35 -9.79 -4.23
CA THR A 16 -2.37 -8.70 -4.36
C THR A 16 -2.63 -7.84 -5.58
N GLY A 17 -2.98 -8.45 -6.72
CA GLY A 17 -3.36 -7.72 -7.93
C GLY A 17 -4.55 -6.81 -7.68
N ALA A 18 -5.60 -7.32 -7.03
CA ALA A 18 -6.79 -6.53 -6.68
C ALA A 18 -6.46 -5.35 -5.74
N LEU A 19 -5.62 -5.56 -4.74
CA LEU A 19 -5.19 -4.50 -3.80
C LEU A 19 -4.41 -3.39 -4.51
N VAL A 20 -3.47 -3.75 -5.39
CA VAL A 20 -2.70 -2.79 -6.18
C VAL A 20 -3.61 -2.00 -7.13
N SER A 21 -4.57 -2.66 -7.78
CA SER A 21 -5.53 -1.99 -8.65
C SER A 21 -6.40 -0.98 -7.89
N VAL A 22 -6.91 -1.36 -6.71
CA VAL A 22 -7.69 -0.43 -5.87
C VAL A 22 -6.86 0.78 -5.47
N PHE A 23 -5.57 0.58 -5.11
CA PHE A 23 -4.67 1.66 -4.74
C PHE A 23 -4.39 2.63 -5.91
N ILE A 24 -4.14 2.09 -7.11
CA ILE A 24 -3.91 2.90 -8.32
C ILE A 24 -5.17 3.71 -8.68
N ILE A 25 -6.34 3.08 -8.65
CA ILE A 25 -7.62 3.74 -8.92
C ILE A 25 -7.86 4.87 -7.92
N TYR A 26 -7.62 4.61 -6.64
CA TYR A 26 -7.75 5.63 -5.59
C TYR A 26 -6.79 6.81 -5.80
N GLY A 27 -5.51 6.53 -6.12
CA GLY A 27 -4.53 7.57 -6.43
C GLY A 27 -4.92 8.44 -7.63
N LEU A 28 -5.44 7.82 -8.70
CA LEU A 28 -5.94 8.54 -9.87
C LEU A 28 -7.15 9.44 -9.53
N VAL A 29 -8.08 8.95 -8.71
CA VAL A 29 -9.25 9.72 -8.25
C VAL A 29 -8.81 10.91 -7.40
N LEU A 30 -7.84 10.72 -6.51
CA LEU A 30 -7.29 11.79 -5.68
C LEU A 30 -6.64 12.89 -6.52
N ILE A 31 -5.82 12.51 -7.51
CA ILE A 31 -5.17 13.45 -8.44
C ILE A 31 -6.22 14.23 -9.25
N SER A 32 -7.24 13.53 -9.76
CA SER A 32 -8.34 14.15 -10.51
C SER A 32 -9.10 15.18 -9.66
N ARG A 33 -9.45 14.83 -8.41
CA ARG A 33 -10.15 15.74 -7.50
C ARG A 33 -9.29 16.93 -7.07
N SER A 34 -7.99 16.73 -6.86
CA SER A 34 -7.05 17.82 -6.57
C SER A 34 -6.98 18.83 -7.72
N ARG A 35 -6.91 18.35 -8.98
CA ARG A 35 -6.97 19.22 -10.16
C ARG A 35 -8.28 20.02 -10.25
N GLN A 36 -9.43 19.39 -9.97
CA GLN A 36 -10.73 20.08 -9.97
C GLN A 36 -10.77 21.21 -8.92
N LEU A 37 -10.18 20.98 -7.75
CA LEU A 37 -10.12 21.98 -6.68
C LEU A 37 -9.18 23.12 -7.05
N GLN A 38 -8.02 22.83 -7.64
CA GLN A 38 -7.12 23.85 -8.19
C GLN A 38 -7.79 24.70 -9.26
N GLN A 39 -8.60 24.11 -10.15
CA GLN A 39 -9.36 24.84 -11.16
C GLN A 39 -10.39 25.79 -10.55
N LYS A 40 -11.09 25.38 -9.48
CA LYS A 40 -12.03 26.25 -8.76
C LYS A 40 -11.32 27.44 -8.12
N ILE A 41 -10.21 27.19 -7.43
CA ILE A 41 -9.39 28.25 -6.82
C ILE A 41 -8.86 29.20 -7.90
N ALA A 42 -8.35 28.67 -9.01
CA ALA A 42 -7.90 29.50 -10.13
C ALA A 42 -9.02 30.38 -10.69
N LYS A 43 -10.24 29.85 -10.82
CA LYS A 43 -11.41 30.62 -11.26
C LYS A 43 -11.75 31.75 -10.27
N GLU A 44 -11.69 31.50 -8.96
CA GLU A 44 -11.93 32.55 -7.95
C GLU A 44 -10.82 33.61 -7.89
N VAL A 45 -9.57 33.21 -8.09
CA VAL A 45 -8.43 34.14 -8.19
C VAL A 45 -8.57 35.05 -9.42
N ASN A 46 -8.97 34.49 -10.56
CA ASN A 46 -9.24 35.28 -11.77
C ASN A 46 -10.40 36.24 -11.55
N LEU A 47 -11.49 35.80 -10.91
CA LEU A 47 -12.61 36.67 -10.53
C LEU A 47 -12.14 37.87 -9.69
N LEU A 48 -11.29 37.66 -8.69
CA LEU A 48 -10.76 38.75 -7.87
C LEU A 48 -9.93 39.75 -8.69
N ASN A 49 -9.14 39.24 -9.64
CA ASN A 49 -8.37 40.09 -10.55
C ASN A 49 -9.29 40.92 -11.45
N ASP A 50 -10.33 40.31 -12.02
CA ASP A 50 -11.26 40.99 -12.91
C ASP A 50 -12.12 42.02 -12.17
N LEU A 51 -12.52 41.73 -10.92
CA LEU A 51 -13.17 42.68 -10.02
C LEU A 51 -12.26 43.90 -9.74
N SER A 52 -10.97 43.66 -9.47
CA SER A 52 -9.99 44.74 -9.29
C SER A 52 -9.83 45.58 -10.57
N GLN A 53 -9.82 44.95 -11.74
CA GLN A 53 -9.72 45.65 -13.01
C GLN A 53 -10.93 46.53 -13.29
N ILE A 54 -12.15 46.01 -13.05
CA ILE A 54 -13.39 46.80 -13.17
C ILE A 54 -13.40 47.98 -12.20
N GLY A 55 -12.95 47.77 -10.96
CA GLY A 55 -12.78 48.86 -10.01
C GLY A 55 -11.84 49.96 -10.55
N GLY A 56 -10.71 49.55 -11.13
CA GLY A 56 -9.79 50.47 -11.82
C GLY A 56 -10.47 51.26 -12.95
N SER A 57 -11.25 50.58 -13.79
CA SER A 57 -11.98 51.22 -14.90
C SER A 57 -13.09 52.16 -14.43
N ILE A 58 -13.77 51.88 -13.31
CA ILE A 58 -14.75 52.79 -12.71
C ILE A 58 -14.06 54.05 -12.17
N ASN A 59 -12.88 53.92 -11.57
CA ASN A 59 -12.11 55.09 -11.15
C ASN A 59 -11.65 55.94 -12.36
N GLN A 60 -11.24 55.26 -13.44
CA GLN A 60 -10.91 55.92 -14.70
C GLN A 60 -12.11 56.67 -15.29
N LEU A 61 -13.33 56.11 -15.24
CA LEU A 61 -14.56 56.81 -15.64
C LEU A 61 -14.75 58.11 -14.86
N GLY A 62 -14.50 58.12 -13.55
CA GLY A 62 -14.56 59.35 -12.76
C GLY A 62 -13.55 60.41 -13.19
N LEU A 63 -12.36 60.00 -13.61
CA LEU A 63 -11.37 60.92 -14.18
C LEU A 63 -11.81 61.44 -15.55
N THR A 64 -12.34 60.57 -16.41
CA THR A 64 -12.88 60.94 -17.72
C THR A 64 -14.02 61.93 -17.59
N HIS A 65 -14.93 61.74 -16.63
CA HIS A 65 -16.00 62.69 -16.34
C HIS A 65 -15.45 64.08 -16.02
N ARG A 66 -14.53 64.19 -15.06
CA ARG A 66 -13.91 65.46 -14.67
C ARG A 66 -13.19 66.13 -15.84
N MET A 67 -12.52 65.34 -16.66
CA MET A 67 -11.82 65.83 -17.84
C MET A 67 -12.80 66.34 -18.89
N ASP A 68 -13.85 65.59 -19.23
CA ASP A 68 -14.84 65.97 -20.23
C ASP A 68 -15.61 67.22 -19.80
N VAL A 69 -16.04 67.30 -18.53
CA VAL A 69 -16.72 68.49 -17.98
C VAL A 69 -15.79 69.70 -17.93
N GLY A 70 -14.51 69.51 -17.55
CA GLY A 70 -13.54 70.61 -17.43
C GLY A 70 -12.92 71.08 -18.75
N THR A 71 -12.77 70.20 -19.73
CA THR A 71 -12.06 70.47 -21.00
C THR A 71 -12.94 70.36 -22.25
N ARG A 72 -14.23 70.02 -22.09
CA ARG A 72 -15.20 69.80 -23.17
C ARG A 72 -14.77 68.76 -24.20
N GLN A 73 -14.11 67.72 -23.71
CA GLN A 73 -13.89 66.50 -24.48
C GLN A 73 -15.11 65.59 -24.38
N PHE A 74 -15.21 64.61 -25.27
CA PHE A 74 -16.34 63.67 -25.36
C PHE A 74 -15.82 62.23 -25.35
N GLN A 75 -15.01 61.88 -24.35
CA GLN A 75 -14.43 60.54 -24.22
C GLN A 75 -15.31 59.59 -23.41
N TRP A 76 -16.22 60.12 -22.60
CA TRP A 76 -17.11 59.38 -21.71
C TRP A 76 -17.89 58.23 -22.37
N PRO A 77 -18.59 58.41 -23.51
CA PRO A 77 -19.39 57.32 -24.08
C PRO A 77 -18.53 56.11 -24.47
N GLY A 78 -17.31 56.34 -24.97
CA GLY A 78 -16.39 55.28 -25.36
C GLY A 78 -15.87 54.50 -24.16
N GLU A 79 -15.52 55.19 -23.06
CA GLU A 79 -15.08 54.53 -21.83
C GLU A 79 -16.23 53.81 -21.13
N LEU A 80 -17.43 54.39 -21.11
CA LEU A 80 -18.61 53.79 -20.49
C LEU A 80 -18.98 52.46 -21.15
N ILE A 81 -18.96 52.40 -22.49
CA ILE A 81 -19.22 51.17 -23.24
C ILE A 81 -18.20 50.07 -22.88
N LYS A 82 -16.91 50.41 -22.74
CA LYS A 82 -15.88 49.43 -22.34
C LYS A 82 -16.17 48.86 -20.96
N VAL A 83 -16.49 49.71 -19.99
CA VAL A 83 -16.80 49.27 -18.63
C VAL A 83 -18.07 48.42 -18.57
N GLN A 84 -19.13 48.82 -19.28
CA GLN A 84 -20.37 48.03 -19.36
C GLN A 84 -20.12 46.66 -20.02
N ALA A 85 -19.32 46.61 -21.08
CA ALA A 85 -18.94 45.34 -21.72
C ALA A 85 -18.14 44.44 -20.77
N SER A 86 -17.18 44.99 -20.02
CA SER A 86 -16.43 44.24 -19.01
C SER A 86 -17.32 43.70 -17.89
N ILE A 87 -18.30 44.48 -17.42
CA ILE A 87 -19.27 44.03 -16.42
C ILE A 87 -20.16 42.90 -16.97
N GLY A 88 -20.59 42.99 -18.23
CA GLY A 88 -21.35 41.94 -18.91
C GLY A 88 -20.58 40.63 -19.01
N MET A 89 -19.34 40.69 -19.51
CA MET A 89 -18.44 39.51 -19.58
C MET A 89 -18.20 38.89 -18.20
N LEU A 90 -18.00 39.72 -17.17
CA LEU A 90 -17.83 39.26 -15.79
C LEU A 90 -19.07 38.50 -15.29
N GLY A 91 -20.26 39.04 -15.55
CA GLY A 91 -21.53 38.41 -15.17
C GLY A 91 -21.76 37.05 -15.84
N ASP A 92 -21.41 36.92 -17.12
CA ASP A 92 -21.58 35.68 -17.88
C ASP A 92 -20.57 34.60 -17.44
N GLU A 93 -19.28 34.97 -17.31
CA GLU A 93 -18.19 34.03 -17.01
C GLU A 93 -18.23 33.48 -15.58
N TYR A 94 -18.65 34.31 -14.62
CA TYR A 94 -18.64 34.00 -13.19
C TYR A 94 -20.06 33.87 -12.59
N SER A 95 -21.04 33.53 -13.42
CA SER A 95 -22.40 33.23 -12.96
C SER A 95 -22.41 32.18 -11.84
N GLY A 96 -23.14 32.46 -10.75
CA GLY A 96 -23.23 31.61 -9.57
C GLY A 96 -22.03 31.69 -8.59
N ALA A 97 -21.05 32.56 -8.83
CA ALA A 97 -19.99 32.83 -7.85
C ALA A 97 -20.51 33.72 -6.68
N PRO A 98 -19.90 33.66 -5.49
CA PRO A 98 -20.38 34.40 -4.32
C PRO A 98 -20.52 35.90 -4.57
N GLY A 99 -21.76 36.43 -4.55
CA GLY A 99 -22.06 37.85 -4.74
C GLY A 99 -22.19 38.32 -6.20
N MET A 100 -21.98 37.44 -7.19
CA MET A 100 -22.08 37.78 -8.61
C MET A 100 -23.51 37.87 -9.15
N ASP A 101 -24.51 37.36 -8.43
CA ASP A 101 -25.91 37.40 -8.88
C ASP A 101 -26.51 38.83 -8.85
N GLU A 102 -25.96 39.69 -7.99
CA GLU A 102 -26.45 41.07 -7.77
C GLU A 102 -25.50 42.12 -8.36
N LEU A 103 -24.20 41.85 -8.41
CA LEU A 103 -23.18 42.85 -8.76
C LEU A 103 -23.35 43.44 -10.17
N PRO A 104 -23.49 42.66 -11.26
CA PRO A 104 -23.60 43.22 -12.61
C PRO A 104 -24.84 44.11 -12.78
N ARG A 105 -25.97 43.71 -12.17
CA ARG A 105 -27.20 44.50 -12.18
C ARG A 105 -27.04 45.81 -11.40
N ALA A 106 -26.49 45.74 -10.19
CA ALA A 106 -26.27 46.91 -9.35
C ALA A 106 -25.29 47.91 -10.01
N LEU A 107 -24.21 47.42 -10.63
CA LEU A 107 -23.28 48.27 -11.36
C LEU A 107 -23.91 48.88 -12.61
N GLY A 108 -24.73 48.12 -13.36
CA GLY A 108 -25.47 48.63 -14.52
C GLY A 108 -26.40 49.79 -14.16
N GLU A 109 -27.16 49.66 -13.07
CA GLU A 109 -28.04 50.73 -12.58
C GLU A 109 -27.26 51.99 -12.17
N LEU A 110 -26.15 51.82 -11.44
CA LEU A 110 -25.31 52.95 -11.00
C LEU A 110 -24.64 53.65 -12.18
N LEU A 111 -24.14 52.89 -13.17
CA LEU A 111 -23.53 53.47 -14.37
C LEU A 111 -24.55 54.18 -15.26
N HIS A 112 -25.79 53.70 -15.34
CA HIS A 112 -26.85 54.40 -16.05
C HIS A 112 -27.21 55.74 -15.37
N GLN A 113 -27.22 55.78 -14.03
CA GLN A 113 -27.42 57.03 -13.29
C GLN A 113 -26.23 57.99 -13.49
N ALA A 114 -24.99 57.47 -13.46
CA ALA A 114 -23.78 58.25 -13.71
C ALA A 114 -23.77 58.86 -15.12
N ASP A 115 -24.22 58.10 -16.13
CA ASP A 115 -24.33 58.56 -17.53
C ASP A 115 -25.35 59.70 -17.68
N SER A 116 -26.50 59.57 -17.00
CA SER A 116 -27.53 60.61 -16.98
C SER A 116 -27.01 61.91 -16.35
N LEU A 117 -26.25 61.81 -15.25
CA LEU A 117 -25.64 62.97 -14.59
C LEU A 117 -24.52 63.59 -15.43
N HIS A 118 -23.69 62.78 -16.06
CA HIS A 118 -22.65 63.26 -16.97
C HIS A 118 -23.26 64.02 -18.16
N THR A 119 -24.28 63.45 -18.80
CA THR A 119 -24.99 64.11 -19.91
C THR A 119 -25.60 65.44 -19.47
N ASN A 120 -26.19 65.50 -18.27
CA ASN A 120 -26.73 66.73 -17.70
C ASN A 120 -25.63 67.79 -17.45
N ALA A 121 -24.50 67.36 -16.88
CA ALA A 121 -23.34 68.22 -16.62
C ALA A 121 -22.73 68.79 -17.93
N MET A 122 -22.71 68.01 -19.01
CA MET A 122 -22.27 68.47 -20.33
C MET A 122 -23.26 69.44 -20.99
N ALA A 123 -24.55 69.37 -20.65
CA ALA A 123 -25.61 70.18 -21.24
C ALA A 123 -25.79 71.57 -20.58
N HIS A 124 -25.52 71.72 -19.28
CA HIS A 124 -25.77 72.97 -18.55
C HIS A 124 -24.53 73.88 -18.53
N GLN A 125 -24.62 75.06 -19.16
CA GLN A 125 -23.65 76.17 -19.01
C GLN A 125 -23.95 77.00 -17.75
N GLY A 126 -23.93 76.37 -16.57
CA GLY A 126 -24.17 77.05 -15.29
C GLY A 126 -22.92 77.73 -14.70
N THR A 127 -23.13 78.55 -13.66
CA THR A 127 -22.00 79.08 -12.85
C THR A 127 -21.44 77.99 -11.92
N TRP A 128 -20.20 78.15 -11.44
CA TRP A 128 -19.52 77.16 -10.57
C TRP A 128 -20.32 76.74 -9.32
N SER A 129 -21.28 77.55 -8.86
CA SER A 129 -22.17 77.25 -7.74
C SER A 129 -23.28 76.24 -8.06
N GLU A 130 -23.72 76.14 -9.32
CA GLU A 130 -24.79 75.23 -9.75
C GLU A 130 -24.28 73.81 -10.07
N HIS A 131 -22.98 73.66 -10.34
CA HIS A 131 -22.36 72.38 -10.71
C HIS A 131 -22.01 71.49 -9.52
N ARG A 132 -21.76 72.06 -8.34
CA ARG A 132 -21.31 71.32 -7.15
C ARG A 132 -22.27 70.21 -6.68
N PRO A 133 -23.61 70.39 -6.68
CA PRO A 133 -24.52 69.34 -6.24
C PRO A 133 -24.46 68.09 -7.14
N ASN A 134 -24.43 68.27 -8.47
CA ASN A 134 -24.40 67.16 -9.41
C ASN A 134 -23.06 66.40 -9.38
N GLU A 135 -21.94 67.12 -9.21
CA GLU A 135 -20.61 66.51 -9.04
C GLU A 135 -20.55 65.62 -7.78
N VAL A 136 -21.10 66.12 -6.66
CA VAL A 136 -21.13 65.35 -5.40
C VAL A 136 -22.00 64.10 -5.53
N VAL A 137 -23.13 64.18 -6.24
CA VAL A 137 -23.99 63.02 -6.50
C VAL A 137 -23.28 62.03 -7.42
N PHE A 138 -22.56 62.50 -8.44
CA PHE A 138 -21.78 61.66 -9.34
C PHE A 138 -20.66 60.91 -8.60
N ASP A 139 -19.85 61.62 -7.81
CA ASP A 139 -18.82 61.02 -6.96
C ASP A 139 -19.41 59.99 -5.99
N PHE A 140 -20.57 60.28 -5.41
CA PHE A 140 -21.28 59.34 -4.53
C PHE A 140 -21.73 58.07 -5.26
N ILE A 141 -22.20 58.17 -6.51
CA ILE A 141 -22.58 57.01 -7.33
C ILE A 141 -21.35 56.15 -7.63
N LEU A 142 -20.22 56.74 -8.03
CA LEU A 142 -18.98 56.00 -8.27
C LEU A 142 -18.45 55.34 -6.99
N GLN A 143 -18.53 56.03 -5.85
CA GLN A 143 -18.16 55.46 -4.55
C GLN A 143 -19.06 54.27 -4.18
N ARG A 144 -20.36 54.34 -4.48
CA ARG A 144 -21.30 53.24 -4.25
C ARG A 144 -21.03 52.06 -5.18
N ALA A 145 -20.64 52.32 -6.42
CA ALA A 145 -20.22 51.29 -7.37
C ALA A 145 -18.96 50.57 -6.86
N GLN A 146 -17.98 51.32 -6.38
CA GLN A 146 -16.79 50.73 -5.76
C GLN A 146 -17.10 49.93 -4.49
N SER A 147 -17.97 50.46 -3.63
CA SER A 147 -18.41 49.74 -2.44
C SER A 147 -19.16 48.44 -2.77
N ALA A 148 -19.82 48.34 -3.92
CA ALA A 148 -20.43 47.09 -4.39
C ALA A 148 -19.38 46.06 -4.82
N ILE A 149 -18.33 46.51 -5.51
CA ILE A 149 -17.18 45.66 -5.88
C ILE A 149 -16.47 45.16 -4.62
N ASP A 150 -16.12 46.04 -3.70
CA ASP A 150 -15.43 45.68 -2.44
C ASP A 150 -16.21 44.66 -1.61
N ARG A 151 -17.54 44.81 -1.52
CA ARG A 151 -18.40 43.84 -0.83
C ARG A 151 -18.37 42.48 -1.52
N THR A 152 -18.35 42.45 -2.84
CA THR A 152 -18.29 41.20 -3.61
C THR A 152 -16.93 40.55 -3.47
N THR A 153 -15.84 41.32 -3.56
CA THR A 153 -14.47 40.88 -3.30
C THR A 153 -14.34 40.23 -1.91
N ARG A 154 -14.92 40.84 -0.87
CA ARG A 154 -14.94 40.25 0.49
C ARG A 154 -15.74 38.95 0.53
N LYS A 155 -16.93 38.89 -0.08
CA LYS A 155 -17.74 37.66 -0.14
C LYS A 155 -16.99 36.52 -0.83
N VAL A 156 -16.30 36.78 -1.94
CA VAL A 156 -15.46 35.79 -2.64
C VAL A 156 -14.31 35.31 -1.76
N HIS A 157 -13.66 36.22 -1.01
CA HIS A 157 -12.58 35.85 -0.11
C HIS A 157 -13.05 35.00 1.08
N GLU A 158 -14.14 35.41 1.73
CA GLU A 158 -14.69 34.73 2.91
C GLU A 158 -15.30 33.37 2.58
N HIS A 159 -16.09 33.29 1.49
CA HIS A 159 -16.87 32.08 1.18
C HIS A 159 -16.16 31.15 0.18
N GLY A 160 -15.30 31.67 -0.69
CA GLY A 160 -14.54 30.89 -1.67
C GLY A 160 -13.20 30.42 -1.14
N LEU A 161 -12.21 31.33 -1.11
CA LEU A 161 -10.82 31.00 -0.80
C LEU A 161 -10.63 30.49 0.64
N GLY A 162 -11.31 31.08 1.63
CA GLY A 162 -11.20 30.65 3.03
C GLY A 162 -11.73 29.23 3.27
N THR A 163 -12.85 28.87 2.64
CA THR A 163 -13.45 27.53 2.80
C THR A 163 -12.69 26.48 1.99
N HIS A 164 -12.20 26.84 0.80
CA HIS A 164 -11.43 25.95 -0.05
C HIS A 164 -10.04 25.63 0.51
N THR A 165 -9.37 26.59 1.16
CA THR A 165 -8.05 26.35 1.79
C THR A 165 -8.15 25.43 3.00
N ALA A 166 -9.16 25.61 3.86
CA ALA A 166 -9.40 24.74 5.01
C ALA A 166 -9.76 23.30 4.58
N THR A 167 -10.66 23.15 3.60
CA THR A 167 -11.03 21.83 3.07
C THR A 167 -9.92 21.16 2.27
N LEU A 168 -9.00 21.93 1.67
CA LEU A 168 -7.77 21.41 1.08
C LEU A 168 -6.92 20.74 2.17
N SER A 169 -6.58 21.50 3.21
CA SER A 169 -5.65 21.03 4.25
C SER A 169 -6.10 19.70 4.85
N ASP A 170 -7.36 19.63 5.28
CA ASP A 170 -7.92 18.44 5.96
C ASP A 170 -7.88 17.20 5.06
N ARG A 171 -8.12 17.38 3.76
CA ARG A 171 -8.10 16.28 2.77
C ARG A 171 -6.70 15.86 2.35
N TRP A 172 -5.74 16.78 2.36
CA TRP A 172 -4.34 16.45 2.12
C TRP A 172 -3.78 15.60 3.27
N ASP A 173 -4.18 15.89 4.51
CA ASP A 173 -3.79 15.10 5.68
C ASP A 173 -4.35 13.67 5.63
N GLU A 174 -5.63 13.50 5.26
CA GLU A 174 -6.23 12.17 5.03
C GLU A 174 -5.49 11.39 3.94
N ALA A 175 -5.15 12.04 2.82
CA ALA A 175 -4.44 11.41 1.72
C ALA A 175 -3.02 10.98 2.10
N GLN A 176 -2.30 11.81 2.85
CA GLN A 176 -0.96 11.47 3.36
C GLN A 176 -1.02 10.26 4.30
N LEU A 177 -2.01 10.21 5.20
CA LEU A 177 -2.17 9.10 6.12
C LEU A 177 -2.44 7.79 5.38
N LEU A 178 -3.28 7.80 4.34
CA LEU A 178 -3.54 6.64 3.50
C LEU A 178 -2.31 6.19 2.69
N LEU A 179 -1.53 7.14 2.17
CA LEU A 179 -0.30 6.83 1.45
C LEU A 179 0.73 6.17 2.37
N VAL A 180 0.91 6.69 3.58
CA VAL A 180 1.78 6.09 4.60
C VAL A 180 1.30 4.70 4.98
N ALA A 181 -0.01 4.51 5.20
CA ALA A 181 -0.59 3.20 5.51
C ALA A 181 -0.35 2.18 4.39
N ALA A 182 -0.47 2.59 3.12
CA ALA A 182 -0.18 1.73 1.97
C ALA A 182 1.30 1.37 1.86
N CYS A 183 2.21 2.33 2.09
CA CYS A 183 3.65 2.06 2.16
C CYS A 183 3.98 1.05 3.26
N LEU A 184 3.39 1.19 4.45
CA LEU A 184 3.57 0.25 5.55
C LEU A 184 3.05 -1.15 5.19
N LEU A 185 1.87 -1.25 4.58
CA LEU A 185 1.33 -2.52 4.11
C LEU A 185 2.24 -3.17 3.06
N ALA A 186 2.81 -2.40 2.14
CA ALA A 186 3.75 -2.92 1.14
C ALA A 186 5.03 -3.47 1.78
N ILE A 187 5.56 -2.81 2.81
CA ILE A 187 6.72 -3.29 3.58
C ILE A 187 6.41 -4.60 4.29
N VAL A 188 5.26 -4.66 4.99
CA VAL A 188 4.80 -5.89 5.67
C VAL A 188 4.62 -7.02 4.67
N PHE A 189 4.05 -6.73 3.50
CA PHE A 189 3.85 -7.70 2.44
C PHE A 189 5.18 -8.24 1.88
N ALA A 190 6.14 -7.36 1.58
CA ALA A 190 7.47 -7.75 1.12
C ALA A 190 8.19 -8.62 2.15
N TRP A 191 8.08 -8.26 3.43
CA TRP A 191 8.63 -9.05 4.53
C TRP A 191 8.00 -10.45 4.60
N LEU A 192 6.67 -10.53 4.51
CA LEU A 192 5.93 -11.80 4.57
C LEU A 192 6.28 -12.73 3.40
N VAL A 193 6.39 -12.20 2.18
CA VAL A 193 6.86 -12.94 1.01
C VAL A 193 8.29 -13.47 1.22
N GLY A 194 9.19 -12.63 1.75
CA GLY A 194 10.56 -13.03 2.08
C GLY A 194 10.61 -14.17 3.10
N VAL A 195 9.82 -14.08 4.18
CA VAL A 195 9.71 -15.13 5.19
C VAL A 195 9.14 -16.42 4.59
N SER A 196 8.09 -16.33 3.77
CA SER A 196 7.48 -17.49 3.11
C SER A 196 8.47 -18.21 2.19
N ASN A 197 9.23 -17.48 1.38
CA ASN A 197 10.27 -18.08 0.54
C ASN A 197 11.39 -18.74 1.37
N LYS A 198 11.83 -18.09 2.46
CA LYS A 198 12.85 -18.64 3.36
C LYS A 198 12.37 -19.94 4.02
N LEU A 199 11.13 -19.99 4.48
CA LEU A 199 10.52 -21.18 5.08
C LEU A 199 10.37 -22.32 4.07
N LEU A 200 9.98 -22.02 2.83
CA LEU A 200 9.89 -23.03 1.77
C LEU A 200 11.26 -23.63 1.45
N LEU A 201 12.31 -22.81 1.36
CA LEU A 201 13.69 -23.28 1.18
C LEU A 201 14.16 -24.16 2.35
N GLN A 202 13.91 -23.72 3.59
CA GLN A 202 14.25 -24.51 4.79
C GLN A 202 13.49 -25.84 4.83
N SER A 203 12.23 -25.86 4.41
CA SER A 203 11.42 -27.09 4.35
C SER A 203 11.99 -28.10 3.35
N ARG A 204 12.48 -27.63 2.20
CA ARG A 204 13.11 -28.51 1.20
C ARG A 204 14.41 -29.11 1.73
N LEU A 205 15.27 -28.28 2.33
CA LEU A 205 16.55 -28.74 2.89
C LEU A 205 16.34 -29.78 4.00
N ARG A 206 15.37 -29.55 4.90
CA ARG A 206 15.04 -30.52 5.95
C ARG A 206 14.52 -31.85 5.40
N SER A 207 13.79 -31.82 4.28
CA SER A 207 13.31 -33.05 3.64
C SER A 207 14.48 -33.91 3.15
N GLU A 208 15.45 -33.29 2.47
CA GLU A 208 16.65 -33.99 1.98
C GLU A 208 17.49 -34.56 3.13
N GLN A 209 17.63 -33.82 4.23
CA GLN A 209 18.31 -34.29 5.44
C GLN A 209 17.58 -35.49 6.06
N LEU A 210 16.25 -35.49 6.06
CA LEU A 210 15.48 -36.59 6.62
C LEU A 210 15.59 -37.85 5.76
N ASP A 211 15.60 -37.69 4.44
CA ASP A 211 15.72 -38.80 3.50
C ASP A 211 17.12 -39.43 3.57
N THR A 212 18.18 -38.62 3.63
CA THR A 212 19.55 -39.14 3.81
C THR A 212 19.72 -39.83 5.16
N ALA A 213 19.17 -39.27 6.25
CA ALA A 213 19.20 -39.91 7.56
C ALA A 213 18.44 -41.24 7.59
N ARG A 214 17.29 -41.32 6.90
CA ARG A 214 16.51 -42.55 6.74
C ARG A 214 17.29 -43.62 5.97
N GLN A 215 17.88 -43.27 4.84
CA GLN A 215 18.70 -44.19 4.04
C GLN A 215 19.88 -44.76 4.85
N ASN A 216 20.56 -43.92 5.61
CA ASN A 216 21.65 -44.37 6.49
C ASN A 216 21.14 -45.33 7.57
N LEU A 217 20.00 -45.03 8.19
CA LEU A 217 19.42 -45.87 9.25
C LEU A 217 18.92 -47.22 8.71
N GLU A 218 18.36 -47.24 7.50
CA GLU A 218 17.99 -48.47 6.80
C GLU A 218 19.23 -49.31 6.48
N ARG A 219 20.30 -48.69 5.96
CA ARG A 219 21.57 -49.36 5.69
C ARG A 219 22.17 -49.97 6.96
N THR A 220 22.26 -49.21 8.04
CA THR A 220 22.79 -49.71 9.32
C THR A 220 21.94 -50.87 9.88
N ASN A 221 20.62 -50.82 9.72
CA ASN A 221 19.75 -51.92 10.14
C ASN A 221 19.95 -53.18 9.28
N GLN A 222 20.16 -53.03 7.96
CA GLN A 222 20.47 -54.16 7.08
C GLN A 222 21.80 -54.81 7.46
N GLU A 223 22.85 -54.00 7.62
CA GLU A 223 24.19 -54.47 8.05
C GLU A 223 24.12 -55.19 9.41
N LEU A 224 23.32 -54.67 10.36
CA LEU A 224 23.12 -55.31 11.66
C LEU A 224 22.39 -56.66 11.54
N ARG A 225 21.34 -56.74 10.72
CA ARG A 225 20.60 -58.00 10.47
C ARG A 225 21.49 -59.06 9.83
N GLU A 226 22.27 -58.69 8.81
CA GLU A 226 23.21 -59.61 8.15
C GLU A 226 24.24 -60.13 9.16
N THR A 227 24.78 -59.25 10.02
CA THR A 227 25.73 -59.65 11.05
C THR A 227 25.10 -60.58 12.08
N MET A 228 23.86 -60.34 12.49
CA MET A 228 23.13 -61.20 13.44
C MET A 228 22.85 -62.58 12.83
N LEU A 229 22.38 -62.65 11.58
CA LEU A 229 22.15 -63.92 10.87
C LEU A 229 23.45 -64.73 10.74
N SER A 230 24.56 -64.07 10.33
CA SER A 230 25.85 -64.75 10.24
C SER A 230 26.35 -65.29 11.59
N LYS A 231 26.04 -64.62 12.70
CA LYS A 231 26.35 -65.13 14.04
C LYS A 231 25.50 -66.34 14.40
N GLU A 232 24.20 -66.28 14.16
CA GLU A 232 23.27 -67.38 14.45
C GLU A 232 23.63 -68.65 13.65
N GLU A 233 23.93 -68.51 12.36
CA GLU A 233 24.39 -69.62 11.51
C GLU A 233 25.67 -70.27 12.06
N LYS A 234 26.63 -69.46 12.51
CA LYS A 234 27.87 -69.94 13.13
C LYS A 234 27.61 -70.66 14.45
N GLU A 235 26.71 -70.16 15.29
CA GLU A 235 26.34 -70.82 16.55
C GLU A 235 25.67 -72.18 16.33
N VAL A 236 24.76 -72.27 15.35
CA VAL A 236 24.09 -73.54 14.99
C VAL A 236 25.10 -74.55 14.44
N MET A 237 25.99 -74.13 13.54
CA MET A 237 27.05 -74.98 13.00
C MET A 237 27.98 -75.51 14.09
N LEU A 238 28.37 -74.65 15.05
CA LEU A 238 29.20 -75.07 16.19
C LEU A 238 28.47 -76.09 17.08
N LYS A 239 27.17 -75.92 17.35
CA LYS A 239 26.37 -76.89 18.11
C LYS A 239 26.31 -78.25 17.41
N GLU A 240 26.12 -78.27 16.09
CA GLU A 240 26.09 -79.50 15.31
C GLU A 240 27.45 -80.22 15.32
N ILE A 241 28.55 -79.47 15.16
CA ILE A 241 29.92 -80.01 15.27
C ILE A 241 30.11 -80.63 16.66
N HIS A 242 29.75 -79.91 17.73
CA HIS A 242 29.91 -80.41 19.10
C HIS A 242 29.09 -81.68 19.35
N HIS A 243 27.85 -81.74 18.86
CA HIS A 243 27.01 -82.93 18.94
C HIS A 243 27.64 -84.13 18.22
N ARG A 244 28.21 -83.92 17.03
CA ARG A 244 28.92 -84.98 16.28
C ARG A 244 30.19 -85.43 16.98
N VAL A 245 30.96 -84.50 17.55
CA VAL A 245 32.18 -84.82 18.33
C VAL A 245 31.80 -85.69 19.54
N LYS A 246 30.76 -85.31 20.28
CA LYS A 246 30.25 -86.12 21.41
C LYS A 246 29.85 -87.52 20.98
N ASN A 247 29.10 -87.66 19.88
CA ASN A 247 28.70 -88.97 19.36
C ASN A 247 29.91 -89.82 18.95
N ASN A 248 30.90 -89.24 18.26
CA ASN A 248 32.12 -89.96 17.88
C ASN A 248 32.90 -90.44 19.10
N LEU A 249 33.06 -89.60 20.13
CA LEU A 249 33.73 -89.99 21.37
C LEU A 249 32.96 -91.07 22.13
N GLN A 250 31.62 -91.06 22.10
CA GLN A 250 30.80 -92.13 22.66
C GLN A 250 30.96 -93.47 21.92
N ILE A 251 31.04 -93.43 20.59
CA ILE A 251 31.31 -94.62 19.77
C ILE A 251 32.70 -95.18 20.06
N VAL A 252 33.73 -94.32 20.09
CA VAL A 252 35.11 -94.72 20.45
C VAL A 252 35.15 -95.34 21.84
N LYS A 253 34.49 -94.72 22.83
CA LYS A 253 34.35 -95.29 24.17
C LYS A 253 33.69 -96.68 24.16
N SER A 254 32.66 -96.87 23.34
CA SER A 254 31.95 -98.15 23.24
C SER A 254 32.80 -99.23 22.58
N LEU A 255 33.57 -98.87 21.54
CA LEU A 255 34.54 -99.77 20.89
C LEU A 255 35.65 -100.19 21.84
N ILE A 256 36.20 -99.25 22.62
CA ILE A 256 37.23 -99.56 23.63
C ILE A 256 36.65 -100.54 24.66
N ARG A 257 35.44 -100.28 25.19
CA ARG A 257 34.78 -101.21 26.13
C ARG A 257 34.54 -102.59 25.54
N PHE A 258 34.11 -102.68 24.30
CA PHE A 258 33.94 -103.97 23.63
C PHE A 258 35.27 -104.73 23.46
N GLN A 259 36.37 -104.02 23.19
CA GLN A 259 37.69 -104.64 23.13
C GLN A 259 38.19 -105.08 24.51
N MET A 260 37.84 -104.35 25.58
CA MET A 260 38.18 -104.72 26.95
C MET A 260 37.58 -106.07 27.37
N ASP A 261 36.35 -106.38 26.94
CA ASP A 261 35.68 -107.65 27.27
C ASP A 261 36.45 -108.88 26.75
N GLN A 262 37.35 -108.70 25.78
CA GLN A 262 38.14 -109.76 25.14
C GLN A 262 39.57 -109.90 25.72
N VAL A 263 39.94 -109.12 26.75
CA VAL A 263 41.30 -109.05 27.30
C VAL A 263 41.38 -109.69 28.69
N SER A 264 42.32 -110.62 28.89
CA SER A 264 42.54 -111.29 30.19
C SER A 264 43.75 -110.77 30.98
N ASP A 265 44.59 -109.90 30.39
CA ASP A 265 45.76 -109.31 31.05
C ASP A 265 45.36 -108.09 31.93
N PRO A 266 45.60 -108.13 33.25
CA PRO A 266 45.22 -107.05 34.18
C PRO A 266 45.85 -105.70 33.86
N LYS A 267 47.10 -105.68 33.38
CA LYS A 267 47.83 -104.43 33.09
C LYS A 267 47.25 -103.73 31.85
N THR A 268 46.90 -104.50 30.83
CA THR A 268 46.23 -103.99 29.61
C THR A 268 44.81 -103.48 29.91
N MET A 269 44.09 -104.13 30.83
CA MET A 269 42.77 -103.69 31.30
C MET A 269 42.82 -102.32 32.00
N GLU A 270 43.86 -102.07 32.80
CA GLU A 270 44.08 -100.77 33.46
C GLU A 270 44.30 -99.64 32.44
N LEU A 271 45.14 -99.89 31.42
CA LEU A 271 45.40 -98.93 30.33
C LEU A 271 44.12 -98.60 29.53
N PHE A 272 43.27 -99.59 29.26
CA PHE A 272 42.01 -99.33 28.57
C PHE A 272 41.01 -98.53 29.41
N ASN A 273 40.95 -98.78 30.73
CA ASN A 273 40.15 -97.96 31.63
C ASN A 273 40.62 -96.50 31.65
N GLU A 274 41.94 -96.27 31.63
CA GLU A 274 42.51 -94.93 31.51
C GLU A 274 42.08 -94.26 30.19
N CYS A 275 42.16 -94.96 29.06
CA CYS A 275 41.70 -94.47 27.76
C CYS A 275 40.20 -94.11 27.76
N VAL A 276 39.34 -94.95 28.33
CA VAL A 276 37.90 -94.69 28.47
C VAL A 276 37.64 -93.45 29.32
N ASN A 277 38.38 -93.27 30.42
CA ASN A 277 38.26 -92.12 31.29
C ASN A 277 38.68 -90.82 30.59
N ARG A 278 39.78 -90.85 29.84
CA ARG A 278 40.26 -89.70 29.06
C ARG A 278 39.29 -89.31 27.94
N VAL A 279 38.77 -90.28 27.18
CA VAL A 279 37.75 -90.05 26.14
C VAL A 279 36.45 -89.50 26.75
N SER A 280 36.06 -89.99 27.93
CA SER A 280 34.88 -89.49 28.65
C SER A 280 35.04 -88.05 29.12
N ALA A 281 36.25 -87.68 29.57
CA ALA A 281 36.56 -86.31 29.99
C ALA A 281 36.52 -85.34 28.79
N MET A 282 37.04 -85.74 27.63
CA MET A 282 36.98 -84.95 26.39
C MET A 282 35.56 -84.76 25.84
N ALA A 283 34.62 -85.67 26.15
CA ALA A 283 33.23 -85.59 25.70
C ALA A 283 32.31 -84.73 26.59
N LEU A 284 32.83 -84.20 27.71
CA LEU A 284 32.08 -83.41 28.70
C LEU A 284 32.34 -81.90 28.59
N VAL A 285 33.27 -81.50 27.72
CA VAL A 285 33.67 -80.11 27.42
C VAL A 285 33.02 -79.67 26.13
#